data_AF-A0A8K0WK93-F1
#
_entry.id   AF-A0A8K0WK93-F1
#
_cell.length_a   1.000
_cell.length_b   1.000
_cell.length_c   1.000
_cell.angle_alpha   90.00
_cell.angle_beta   90.00
_cell.angle_gamma   90.00
#
_symmetry.space_group_name_H-M   'P 1'
#
loop_
_entity.id
_entity.type
_entity.pdbx_description
1 polymer ?
#
loop_
_entity_poly.entity_id
_entity_poly.type
_entity_poly.pdbx_seq_one_letter_code
_entity_poly.pdbx_strand_id
1 'polypeptide(L)'
;MKAKAILARNRRVLPASLQPLSSSRGTDYIELYQKYGTVLHFQANSRPQRRLFLAMNALQEELGALVGMHRGQQALLSKYAMLTSPQSFRITDKTRIRLHATERTLAREQQRRLTSRISDIEDLLRSSRYPKESVKQIIEVIDEDHGKAIRVFTMVILFFLPLSFIYATLSGASASSG
;
A
#
# COMPACT_ATOMS: atom_id res chain seq x y z
N MET A 1 -11.03 -1.64 24.74
CA MET A 1 -9.57 -1.83 24.95
C MET A 1 -8.87 -2.78 23.96
N LYS A 2 -9.58 -3.60 23.15
CA LYS A 2 -8.94 -4.54 22.19
C LYS A 2 -8.30 -3.90 20.94
N ALA A 3 -8.72 -2.70 20.52
CA ALA A 3 -8.17 -2.03 19.32
C ALA A 3 -6.71 -1.56 19.49
N LYS A 4 -6.31 -1.14 20.70
CA LYS A 4 -4.91 -0.74 20.99
C LYS A 4 -3.94 -1.92 20.93
N ALA A 5 -4.38 -3.12 21.28
CA ALA A 5 -3.56 -4.32 21.27
C ALA A 5 -3.27 -4.83 19.84
N ILE A 6 -4.22 -4.64 18.91
CA ILE A 6 -4.05 -5.01 17.49
C ILE A 6 -3.07 -4.05 16.80
N LEU A 7 -3.13 -2.75 17.11
CA LEU A 7 -2.17 -1.76 16.60
C LEU A 7 -0.73 -1.99 17.08
N ALA A 8 -0.56 -2.47 18.32
CA ALA A 8 0.77 -2.69 18.90
C ALA A 8 1.53 -3.86 18.24
N ARG A 9 0.81 -4.87 17.72
CA ARG A 9 1.41 -6.06 17.11
C ARG A 9 1.95 -5.79 15.69
N ASN A 10 1.34 -4.87 14.95
CA ASN A 10 1.79 -4.47 13.60
C ASN A 10 2.89 -3.40 13.60
N ARG A 11 3.27 -2.86 14.77
CA ARG A 11 4.24 -1.76 14.91
C ARG A 11 5.69 -2.14 14.59
N ARG A 12 6.00 -3.43 14.41
CA ARG A 12 7.36 -3.91 14.06
C ARG A 12 7.65 -3.95 12.56
N VAL A 13 6.64 -3.76 11.71
CA VAL A 13 6.79 -3.82 10.24
C VAL A 13 6.76 -2.44 9.61
N LEU A 14 6.36 -1.41 10.36
CA LEU A 14 6.16 -0.06 9.85
C LEU A 14 7.32 0.85 10.27
N PRO A 15 8.01 1.53 9.32
CA PRO A 15 9.08 2.47 9.65
C PRO A 15 8.55 3.61 10.53
N ALA A 16 9.44 4.18 11.35
CA ALA A 16 9.16 5.15 12.41
C ALA A 16 8.42 6.44 11.97
N SER A 17 8.16 6.62 10.67
CA SER A 17 7.38 7.73 10.10
C SER A 17 5.88 7.67 10.37
N LEU A 18 5.36 6.58 10.93
CA LEU A 18 3.95 6.42 11.32
C LEU A 18 3.74 6.65 12.83
N GLN A 19 4.37 7.68 13.41
CA GLN A 19 3.81 8.25 14.64
C GLN A 19 2.52 9.00 14.28
N PRO A 20 1.39 8.72 14.95
CA PRO A 20 0.22 9.57 14.81
C PRO A 20 0.55 10.88 15.51
N LEU A 21 1.11 11.84 14.77
CA LEU A 21 1.33 13.18 15.28
C LEU A 21 -0.03 13.84 15.45
N SER A 22 -0.37 13.98 16.73
CA SER A 22 -1.34 14.93 17.27
C SER A 22 -1.41 16.21 16.44
N SER A 23 -2.60 16.49 15.92
CA SER A 23 -3.23 17.82 15.93
C SER A 23 -2.32 19.03 15.74
N SER A 24 -1.50 19.05 14.68
CA SER A 24 -0.85 20.27 14.22
C SER A 24 -1.43 20.66 12.87
N ARG A 25 -2.39 21.58 12.92
CA ARG A 25 -2.76 22.54 11.89
C ARG A 25 -2.44 22.11 10.43
N GLY A 26 -3.34 21.35 9.81
CA GLY A 26 -3.54 21.39 8.36
C GLY A 26 -2.45 20.77 7.46
N THR A 27 -1.66 19.80 7.91
CA THR A 27 -0.83 19.02 6.98
C THR A 27 -1.73 18.25 6.02
N ASP A 28 -1.66 18.57 4.73
CA ASP A 28 -2.45 17.88 3.72
C ASP A 28 -1.96 16.43 3.63
N TYR A 29 -2.80 15.49 4.06
CA TYR A 29 -2.48 14.06 4.04
C TYR A 29 -2.18 13.60 2.61
N ILE A 30 -2.72 14.28 1.59
CA ILE A 30 -2.40 14.04 0.19
C ILE A 30 -0.91 14.27 -0.06
N GLU A 31 -0.35 15.37 0.42
CA GLU A 31 1.08 15.68 0.29
C GLU A 31 1.96 14.64 1.01
N LEU A 32 1.50 14.15 2.17
CA LEU A 32 2.18 13.07 2.90
C LEU A 32 2.22 11.78 2.06
N TYR A 33 1.08 11.38 1.48
CA TYR A 33 1.01 10.20 0.63
C TYR A 33 1.78 10.37 -0.69
N GLN A 34 1.87 11.59 -1.24
CA GLN A 34 2.73 11.89 -2.39
C GLN A 34 4.20 11.69 -2.04
N LYS A 35 4.67 12.28 -0.94
CA LYS A 35 6.05 12.13 -0.45
C LYS A 35 6.39 10.67 -0.20
N TYR A 36 5.51 9.95 0.50
CA TYR A 36 5.71 8.53 0.76
C TYR A 36 5.77 7.71 -0.55
N GLY A 37 4.87 7.97 -1.49
CA GLY A 37 4.87 7.35 -2.82
C GLY A 37 6.18 7.58 -3.58
N THR A 38 6.72 8.80 -3.55
CA THR A 38 7.99 9.13 -4.24
C THR A 38 9.20 8.42 -3.63
N VAL A 39 9.27 8.31 -2.31
CA VAL A 39 10.34 7.58 -1.61
C VAL A 39 10.26 6.09 -1.95
N LEU A 40 9.06 5.53 -1.95
CA LEU A 40 8.83 4.13 -2.27
C LEU A 40 9.22 3.83 -3.73
N HIS A 41 8.89 4.73 -4.65
CA HIS A 41 9.32 4.70 -6.06
C HIS A 41 10.84 4.69 -6.21
N PHE A 42 11.54 5.61 -5.53
CA PHE A 42 13.00 5.68 -5.57
C PHE A 42 13.67 4.41 -5.05
N GLN A 43 13.14 3.86 -3.94
CA GLN A 43 13.61 2.59 -3.39
C GLN A 43 13.35 1.43 -4.34
N ALA A 44 12.25 1.46 -5.09
CA ALA A 44 11.87 0.39 -6.00
C ALA A 44 12.80 0.29 -7.20
N ASN A 45 13.23 1.45 -7.69
CA ASN A 45 14.20 1.52 -8.78
C ASN A 45 15.64 1.19 -8.32
N SER A 46 15.96 1.47 -7.05
CA SER A 46 17.32 1.28 -6.52
C SER A 46 17.57 -0.13 -5.95
N ARG A 47 16.56 -0.74 -5.31
CA ARG A 47 16.67 -2.04 -4.62
C ARG A 47 15.34 -2.81 -4.69
N PRO A 48 15.08 -3.53 -5.79
CA PRO A 48 13.87 -4.33 -5.94
C PRO A 48 13.87 -5.47 -4.89
N GLN A 49 12.95 -5.39 -3.93
CA GLN A 49 12.79 -6.38 -2.86
C GLN A 49 11.33 -6.78 -2.71
N ARG A 50 11.07 -8.05 -2.37
CA ARG A 50 9.73 -8.58 -2.08
C ARG A 50 9.00 -7.79 -0.98
N ARG A 51 9.73 -7.31 0.03
CA ARG A 51 9.17 -6.48 1.12
C ARG A 51 8.67 -5.13 0.61
N LEU A 52 9.34 -4.55 -0.38
CA LEU A 52 8.94 -3.28 -0.98
C LEU A 52 7.70 -3.43 -1.84
N PHE A 53 7.57 -4.53 -2.58
CA PHE A 53 6.33 -4.87 -3.30
C PHE A 53 5.12 -4.97 -2.35
N LEU A 54 5.29 -5.58 -1.17
CA LEU A 54 4.25 -5.61 -0.13
C LEU A 54 3.92 -4.20 0.39
N ALA A 55 4.92 -3.35 0.60
CA ALA A 55 4.70 -1.97 1.03
C ALA A 55 3.96 -1.13 -0.04
N MET A 56 4.26 -1.34 -1.32
CA MET A 56 3.53 -0.69 -2.42
C MET A 56 2.08 -1.16 -2.50
N ASN A 57 1.82 -2.45 -2.27
CA ASN A 57 0.46 -2.97 -2.20
C ASN A 57 -0.32 -2.38 -1.01
N ALA A 58 0.31 -2.28 0.17
CA ALA A 58 -0.31 -1.66 1.33
C ALA A 58 -0.66 -0.19 1.06
N LEU A 59 0.24 0.57 0.41
CA LEU A 59 -0.03 1.94 0.00
C LEU A 59 -1.23 2.03 -0.96
N GLN A 60 -1.33 1.14 -1.95
CA GLN A 60 -2.47 1.12 -2.88
C GLN A 60 -3.78 0.80 -2.17
N GLU A 61 -3.77 -0.13 -1.22
CA GLU A 61 -4.94 -0.49 -0.42
C GLU A 61 -5.39 0.68 0.47
N GLU A 62 -4.46 1.36 1.12
CA GLU A 62 -4.74 2.56 1.93
C GLU A 62 -5.32 3.69 1.07
N LEU A 63 -4.74 3.98 -0.10
CA LEU A 63 -5.28 4.98 -1.03
C LEU A 63 -6.69 4.59 -1.53
N GLY A 64 -6.92 3.30 -1.81
CA GLY A 64 -8.24 2.80 -2.18
C GLY A 64 -9.27 2.97 -1.05
N ALA A 65 -8.88 2.71 0.19
CA ALA A 65 -9.74 2.94 1.37
C ALA A 65 -10.07 4.43 1.55
N LEU A 66 -9.11 5.33 1.30
CA LEU A 66 -9.34 6.78 1.35
C LEU A 66 -10.33 7.25 0.29
N VAL A 67 -10.25 6.73 -0.94
CA VAL A 67 -11.25 7.00 -1.98
C VAL A 67 -12.63 6.52 -1.55
N GLY A 68 -12.73 5.31 -1.00
CA GLY A 68 -13.99 4.77 -0.46
C GLY A 68 -14.58 5.64 0.64
N MET A 69 -13.75 6.10 1.58
CA MET A 69 -14.16 7.01 2.65
C MET A 69 -14.68 8.35 2.10
N HIS A 70 -13.96 8.98 1.15
CA HIS A 70 -14.40 10.25 0.57
C HIS A 70 -15.67 10.13 -0.27
N ARG A 71 -15.84 9.02 -1.00
CA ARG A 71 -17.12 8.72 -1.68
C ARG A 71 -18.27 8.55 -0.68
N GLY A 72 -18.01 7.89 0.46
CA GLY A 72 -18.97 7.81 1.57
C GLY A 72 -19.33 9.20 2.13
N GLN A 73 -18.34 10.08 2.30
CA GLN A 73 -18.57 11.46 2.73
C GLN A 73 -19.40 12.25 1.71
N GLN A 74 -19.15 12.10 0.41
CA GLN A 74 -19.97 12.73 -0.64
C GLN A 74 -21.41 12.24 -0.61
N ALA A 75 -21.62 10.93 -0.45
CA ALA A 75 -22.96 10.35 -0.37
C ALA A 75 -23.71 10.85 0.87
N LEU A 76 -23.02 10.95 2.01
CA LEU A 76 -23.59 11.51 3.24
C LEU A 76 -23.96 12.98 3.07
N LEU A 77 -23.08 13.78 2.46
CA LEU A 77 -23.31 15.20 2.22
C LEU A 77 -24.50 15.44 1.29
N SER A 78 -24.63 14.62 0.24
CA SER A 78 -25.78 14.63 -0.67
C SER A 78 -27.09 14.30 0.06
N LYS A 79 -27.08 13.23 0.88
CA LYS A 79 -28.24 12.87 1.73
C LYS A 79 -28.57 13.98 2.71
N TYR A 80 -27.58 14.57 3.37
CA TYR A 80 -27.76 15.69 4.29
C TYR A 80 -28.39 16.90 3.59
N ALA A 81 -27.92 17.26 2.40
CA ALA A 81 -28.50 18.34 1.60
C ALA A 81 -29.96 18.05 1.19
N MET A 82 -30.30 16.78 0.95
CA MET A 82 -31.66 16.34 0.68
C MET A 82 -32.54 16.44 1.93
N LEU A 83 -32.11 15.91 3.08
CA LEU A 83 -32.87 15.94 4.34
C LEU A 83 -33.12 17.37 4.85
N THR A 84 -32.17 18.27 4.63
CA THR A 84 -32.28 19.68 5.06
C THR A 84 -33.05 20.55 4.05
N SER A 85 -33.49 19.98 2.93
CA SER A 85 -34.28 20.67 1.93
C SER A 85 -35.63 21.12 2.52
N PRO A 86 -36.04 22.39 2.33
CA PRO A 86 -37.37 22.89 2.69
C PRO A 86 -38.52 22.08 2.10
N GLN A 87 -38.28 21.37 0.99
CA GLN A 87 -39.26 20.52 0.32
C GLN A 87 -39.44 19.15 0.99
N SER A 88 -38.51 18.74 1.85
CA SER A 88 -38.57 17.46 2.56
C SER A 88 -39.41 17.51 3.84
N PHE A 89 -39.81 18.71 4.27
CA PHE A 89 -40.68 18.91 5.44
C PHE A 89 -42.14 19.11 5.00
N ARG A 90 -43.07 18.49 5.72
CA ARG A 90 -44.53 18.63 5.46
C ARG A 90 -45.05 20.04 5.80
N ILE A 91 -44.43 20.70 6.77
CA ILE A 91 -44.70 22.08 7.19
C ILE A 91 -43.34 22.75 7.36
N THR A 92 -43.13 23.88 6.69
CA THR A 92 -41.83 24.55 6.61
C THR A 92 -41.96 26.00 7.09
N ASP A 93 -40.98 26.44 7.89
CA ASP A 93 -40.88 27.82 8.35
C ASP A 93 -40.00 28.69 7.42
N LYS A 94 -40.31 29.99 7.32
CA LYS A 94 -39.52 30.99 6.57
C LYS A 94 -38.07 31.06 7.05
N THR A 95 -37.82 30.83 8.33
CA THR A 95 -36.47 30.74 8.92
C THR A 95 -35.66 29.59 8.31
N ARG A 96 -36.28 28.42 8.12
CA ARG A 96 -35.65 27.22 7.54
C ARG A 96 -35.32 27.40 6.06
N ILE A 97 -36.17 28.07 5.29
CA ILE A 97 -35.89 28.41 3.88
C ILE A 97 -34.63 29.27 3.77
N ARG A 98 -34.50 30.29 4.63
CA ARG A 98 -33.32 31.18 4.66
C ARG A 98 -32.06 30.43 5.07
N LEU A 99 -32.14 29.58 6.10
CA LEU A 99 -31.01 28.78 6.56
C LEU A 99 -30.57 27.71 5.54
N HIS A 100 -31.50 27.18 4.74
CA HIS A 100 -31.14 26.27 3.66
C HIS A 100 -30.27 26.91 2.59
N ALA A 101 -30.46 28.20 2.31
CA ALA A 101 -29.67 28.89 1.30
C ALA A 101 -28.18 28.94 1.65
N THR A 102 -27.85 29.17 2.92
CA THR A 102 -26.47 29.17 3.41
C THR A 102 -25.91 27.75 3.51
N GLU A 103 -26.66 26.80 4.06
CA GLU A 103 -26.27 25.39 4.14
C GLU A 103 -25.98 24.77 2.76
N ARG A 104 -26.80 25.10 1.74
CA ARG A 104 -26.61 24.63 0.37
C ARG A 104 -25.32 25.16 -0.25
N THR A 105 -24.96 26.40 0.07
CA THR A 105 -23.70 27.01 -0.40
C THR A 105 -22.50 26.31 0.23
N LEU A 106 -22.54 26.09 1.55
CA LEU A 106 -21.51 25.35 2.27
C LEU A 106 -21.39 23.91 1.77
N ALA A 107 -22.52 23.20 1.60
CA ALA A 107 -22.54 21.83 1.09
C ALA A 107 -21.93 21.74 -0.32
N ARG A 108 -22.21 22.69 -1.21
CA ARG A 108 -21.60 22.74 -2.55
C ARG A 108 -20.10 22.96 -2.48
N GLU A 109 -19.63 23.83 -1.60
CA GLU A 109 -18.20 24.06 -1.41
C GLU A 109 -17.50 22.80 -0.89
N GLN A 110 -18.06 22.14 0.13
CA GLN A 110 -17.53 20.88 0.64
C GLN A 110 -17.57 19.76 -0.41
N GLN A 111 -18.62 19.70 -1.24
CA GLN A 111 -18.71 18.75 -2.35
C GLN A 111 -17.55 18.96 -3.33
N ARG A 112 -17.27 20.21 -3.74
CA ARG A 112 -16.15 20.54 -4.64
C ARG A 112 -14.80 20.16 -4.03
N ARG A 113 -14.59 20.44 -2.75
CA ARG A 113 -13.36 20.06 -2.02
C ARG A 113 -13.18 18.55 -1.98
N LEU A 114 -14.23 17.79 -1.70
CA LEU A 114 -14.19 16.32 -1.71
C LEU A 114 -13.90 15.77 -3.11
N THR A 115 -14.51 16.34 -4.15
CA THR A 115 -14.25 15.93 -5.54
C THR A 115 -12.80 16.17 -5.95
N SER A 116 -12.25 17.35 -5.61
CA SER A 116 -10.83 17.66 -5.87
C SER A 116 -9.91 16.63 -5.20
N ARG A 117 -10.15 16.37 -3.91
CA ARG A 117 -9.35 15.41 -3.13
C ARG A 117 -9.43 13.98 -3.66
N ILE A 118 -10.61 13.56 -4.12
CA ILE A 118 -10.76 12.24 -4.77
C ILE A 118 -9.92 12.19 -6.04
N SER A 119 -9.97 13.24 -6.88
CA SER A 119 -9.15 13.32 -8.10
C SER A 119 -7.66 13.22 -7.76
N ASP A 120 -7.19 13.99 -6.78
CA ASP A 120 -5.79 13.98 -6.37
C ASP A 120 -5.36 12.56 -5.94
N ILE A 121 -6.17 11.88 -5.11
CA ILE A 121 -5.87 10.53 -4.64
C ILE A 121 -5.92 9.50 -5.78
N GLU A 122 -6.85 9.64 -6.73
CA GLU A 122 -6.93 8.79 -7.92
C GLU A 122 -5.70 8.97 -8.82
N ASP A 123 -5.16 10.19 -8.92
CA ASP A 123 -3.91 10.48 -9.64
C ASP A 123 -2.70 9.85 -8.94
N LEU A 124 -2.63 9.94 -7.60
CA LEU A 124 -1.61 9.21 -6.82
C LEU A 124 -1.70 7.69 -7.04
N LEU A 125 -2.92 7.14 -7.03
CA LEU A 125 -3.17 5.71 -7.23
C LEU A 125 -2.69 5.27 -8.63
N ARG A 126 -2.98 6.07 -9.66
CA ARG A 126 -2.54 5.82 -11.03
C ARG A 126 -1.01 5.85 -11.13
N SER A 127 -0.37 6.84 -10.53
CA SER A 127 1.10 6.96 -10.46
C SER A 127 1.76 5.78 -9.71
N SER A 128 1.09 5.22 -8.69
CA SER A 128 1.57 4.06 -7.94
C SER A 128 1.40 2.73 -8.68
N ARG A 129 0.56 2.66 -9.73
CA ARG A 129 0.23 1.40 -10.42
C ARG A 129 1.30 0.96 -11.42
N TYR A 130 1.91 1.91 -12.13
CA TYR A 130 2.93 1.63 -13.16
C TYR A 130 4.19 0.93 -12.62
N PRO A 131 4.80 1.35 -11.49
CA PRO A 131 6.04 0.75 -10.99
C PRO A 131 5.82 -0.60 -10.33
N LYS A 132 4.60 -0.91 -9.89
CA LYS A 132 4.28 -2.21 -9.29
C LYS A 132 4.54 -3.35 -10.26
N GLU A 133 4.17 -3.18 -11.53
CA GLU A 133 4.38 -4.21 -12.54
C GLU A 133 5.87 -4.37 -12.87
N SER A 134 6.61 -3.26 -12.98
CA SER A 134 8.05 -3.29 -13.19
C SER A 134 8.79 -3.96 -12.04
N VAL A 135 8.44 -3.66 -10.79
CA VAL A 135 9.06 -4.26 -9.60
C VAL A 135 8.76 -5.75 -9.50
N LYS A 136 7.52 -6.15 -9.83
CA LYS A 136 7.13 -7.56 -9.89
C LYS A 136 7.97 -8.31 -10.92
N GLN A 137 8.10 -7.76 -12.12
CA GLN A 137 8.91 -8.35 -13.19
C GLN A 137 10.39 -8.46 -12.78
N ILE A 138 10.96 -7.45 -12.14
CA ILE A 138 12.35 -7.49 -11.67
C ILE A 138 12.54 -8.57 -10.59
N ILE A 139 11.59 -8.70 -9.66
CA ILE A 139 11.64 -9.78 -8.66
C ILE A 139 11.57 -11.16 -9.33
N GLU A 140 10.68 -11.34 -10.31
CA GLU A 140 10.57 -12.59 -11.07
C GLU A 140 11.87 -12.94 -11.81
N VAL A 141 12.55 -11.95 -12.41
CA VAL A 141 13.85 -12.14 -13.06
C VAL A 141 14.95 -12.53 -12.06
N ILE A 142 14.98 -11.89 -10.89
CA ILE A 142 15.95 -12.23 -9.82
C ILE A 142 15.72 -13.66 -9.31
N ASP A 143 14.46 -14.05 -9.09
CA ASP A 143 14.11 -15.40 -8.66
C ASP A 143 14.46 -16.44 -9.74
N GLU A 144 14.31 -16.11 -11.03
CA GLU A 144 14.72 -16.99 -12.13
C GLU A 144 16.25 -17.21 -12.15
N ASP A 145 17.03 -16.14 -11.93
CA ASP A 145 18.50 -16.23 -11.89
C ASP A 145 18.99 -17.07 -10.70
N HIS A 146 18.39 -16.89 -9.53
CA HIS A 146 18.62 -17.78 -8.38
C HIS A 146 18.28 -19.24 -8.71
N GLY A 147 17.19 -19.49 -9.44
CA GLY A 147 16.83 -20.81 -9.92
C GLY A 147 17.92 -21.46 -10.80
N LYS A 148 18.59 -20.68 -11.65
CA LYS A 148 19.72 -21.15 -12.47
C LYS A 148 20.93 -21.50 -11.61
N ALA A 149 21.28 -20.66 -10.65
CA ALA A 149 22.40 -20.91 -9.74
C ALA A 149 22.20 -22.20 -8.91
N ILE A 150 20.99 -22.43 -8.39
CA ILE A 150 20.66 -23.66 -7.65
C ILE A 150 20.82 -24.89 -8.54
N ARG A 151 20.35 -24.85 -9.79
CA ARG A 151 20.50 -25.95 -10.76
C ARG A 151 21.97 -26.24 -11.06
N VAL A 152 22.79 -25.22 -11.28
CA VAL A 152 24.24 -25.40 -11.50
C VAL A 152 24.88 -26.05 -10.27
N PHE A 153 24.57 -25.56 -9.07
CA PHE A 153 25.09 -26.13 -7.82
C PHE A 153 24.65 -27.59 -7.62
N THR A 154 23.40 -27.93 -7.91
CA THR A 154 22.92 -29.32 -7.82
C THR A 154 23.59 -30.23 -8.85
N MET A 155 23.83 -29.76 -10.08
CA MET A 155 24.59 -30.53 -11.08
C MET A 155 26.01 -30.81 -10.61
N VAL A 156 26.69 -29.81 -10.04
CA VAL A 156 28.02 -30.00 -9.43
C VAL A 156 27.94 -31.06 -8.33
N ILE A 157 26.99 -30.97 -7.39
CA ILE A 157 26.83 -31.98 -6.33
C ILE A 157 26.57 -33.38 -6.91
N LEU A 158 25.72 -33.50 -7.94
CA LEU A 158 25.36 -34.79 -8.54
C LEU A 158 26.56 -35.53 -9.14
N PHE A 159 27.56 -34.81 -9.65
CA PHE A 159 28.79 -35.43 -10.14
C PHE A 159 29.80 -35.65 -9.02
N PHE A 160 30.09 -34.62 -8.23
CA PHE A 160 31.19 -34.65 -7.28
C PHE A 160 30.87 -35.48 -6.04
N LEU A 161 29.64 -35.46 -5.54
CA LEU A 161 29.28 -36.20 -4.32
C LEU A 161 29.41 -37.73 -4.46
N PRO A 162 28.88 -38.38 -5.50
CA PRO A 162 29.11 -39.82 -5.70
C PRO A 162 30.58 -40.14 -6.07
N LEU A 163 31.24 -39.30 -6.89
CA LEU A 163 32.67 -39.49 -7.22
C LEU A 163 33.56 -39.41 -5.97
N SER A 164 33.30 -38.46 -5.07
CA SER A 164 34.00 -38.35 -3.78
C SER A 164 33.79 -39.59 -2.92
N PHE A 165 32.58 -40.19 -2.96
CA PHE A 165 32.29 -41.43 -2.24
C PHE A 165 33.09 -42.61 -2.80
N ILE A 166 33.15 -42.75 -4.12
CA ILE A 166 33.94 -43.81 -4.80
C ILE A 166 35.44 -43.63 -4.55
N TYR A 167 35.94 -42.40 -4.61
CA TYR A 167 37.34 -42.11 -4.32
C TYR A 167 37.68 -42.43 -2.86
N ALA A 168 36.80 -42.11 -1.92
CA ALA A 168 36.98 -42.41 -0.50
C ALA A 168 37.01 -43.93 -0.23
N THR A 169 36.14 -44.72 -0.86
CA THR A 169 36.15 -46.19 -0.69
C THR A 169 37.37 -46.83 -1.32
N LEU A 170 37.80 -46.38 -2.51
CA LEU A 170 38.99 -46.90 -3.17
C LEU A 170 40.28 -46.56 -2.41
N SER A 171 40.42 -45.31 -1.96
CA SER A 171 41.56 -44.87 -1.16
C SER A 171 41.60 -45.52 0.22
N GLY A 172 40.44 -45.77 0.83
CA GLY A 172 40.35 -46.47 2.13
C GLY A 172 40.66 -47.97 2.00
N ALA A 173 40.26 -48.62 0.90
CA ALA A 173 40.55 -50.03 0.65
C ALA A 173 42.04 -50.31 0.37
N SER A 174 42.78 -49.36 -0.21
CA SER A 174 44.22 -49.50 -0.45
C SER A 174 45.07 -49.40 0.83
N ALA A 175 44.49 -48.98 1.96
CA ALA A 175 45.18 -48.87 3.25
C ALA A 175 45.01 -50.13 4.14
N SER A 176 44.16 -51.09 3.76
CA SER A 176 43.93 -52.32 4.53
C SER A 176 44.58 -53.58 3.93
N SER A 177 45.47 -53.43 2.95
CA SER A 177 46.18 -54.53 2.29
C SER A 177 47.71 -54.46 2.45
N GLY A 178 48.20 -53.77 3.50
CA GLY A 178 49.60 -53.70 3.88
C GLY A 178 49.83 -54.33 5.26
#